data_AF-A0A7W7NWZ1-F1
#
_entry.id   AF-A0A7W7NWZ1-F1
#
_cell.length_a   1.000
_cell.length_b   1.000
_cell.length_c   1.000
_cell.angle_alpha   90.00
_cell.angle_beta   90.00
_cell.angle_gamma   90.00
#
_symmetry.space_group_name_H-M   'P 1'
#
loop_
_entity.id
_entity.type
_entity.pdbx_description
1 polymer ?
#
loop_
_entity_poly.entity_id
_entity_poly.type
_entity_poly.pdbx_seq_one_letter_code
_entity_poly.pdbx_strand_id
1 'polypeptide(L)'
;MTLPADDRRSVDDLFEAAFQPDDDAAWDAIAALHYRGSQEVFDRALALTYHAEPAVRARGADILGQLGIPDRTFPEECFAAALRLLTDETRQVQFAAIFALQHLDRTRASPHIMPFAADSDDGIRYAVAVALGAVDTPDANRVLLTLMRDRDADVRNWATFGLGQQSDADDDEIRVALAELLEDGDPDVRYEAIIGLGRRRDARARGFLKTMLHHDPDDVFAREAAAKLLGLNESGTAPTRDLLGGLQRQQRWQGR
;
A
#
# COMPACT_ATOMS: atom_id res chain seq x y z
N MET A 1 -12.59 -11.16 20.35
CA MET A 1 -13.50 -10.62 19.31
C MET A 1 -14.07 -11.77 18.53
N THR A 2 -15.33 -11.68 18.16
CA THR A 2 -15.98 -12.61 17.22
C THR A 2 -15.41 -12.36 15.82
N LEU A 3 -15.18 -13.42 15.03
CA LEU A 3 -14.77 -13.24 13.63
C LEU A 3 -15.91 -12.54 12.85
N PRO A 4 -15.62 -11.63 11.90
CA PRO A 4 -16.69 -10.96 11.15
C PRO A 4 -17.64 -11.93 10.41
N ALA A 5 -17.13 -13.08 9.97
CA ALA A 5 -17.92 -14.16 9.37
C ALA A 5 -18.96 -14.79 10.33
N ASP A 6 -18.72 -14.73 11.63
CA ASP A 6 -19.59 -15.29 12.68
C ASP A 6 -20.54 -14.24 13.28
N ASP A 7 -20.59 -13.02 12.73
CA ASP A 7 -21.46 -11.96 13.20
C ASP A 7 -22.95 -12.37 13.07
N ARG A 8 -23.72 -12.18 14.15
CA ARG A 8 -25.12 -12.63 14.26
C ARG A 8 -26.17 -11.56 13.95
N ARG A 9 -25.76 -10.31 13.73
CA ARG A 9 -26.67 -9.21 13.36
C ARG A 9 -27.44 -9.54 12.08
N SER A 10 -28.64 -9.01 11.86
CA SER A 10 -29.31 -9.18 10.56
C SER A 10 -28.60 -8.37 9.47
N VAL A 11 -28.91 -8.59 8.18
CA VAL A 11 -28.39 -7.72 7.11
C VAL A 11 -28.83 -6.27 7.34
N ASP A 12 -30.08 -6.05 7.78
CA ASP A 12 -30.59 -4.72 8.13
C ASP A 12 -29.76 -4.05 9.24
N ASP A 13 -29.55 -4.75 10.36
CA ASP A 13 -28.77 -4.22 11.49
C ASP A 13 -27.32 -3.90 11.09
N LEU A 14 -26.73 -4.70 10.18
CA LEU A 14 -25.38 -4.45 9.67
C LEU A 14 -25.32 -3.20 8.81
N PHE A 15 -26.30 -2.99 7.92
CA PHE A 15 -26.35 -1.75 7.15
C PHE A 15 -26.60 -0.54 8.04
N GLU A 16 -27.45 -0.63 9.06
CA GLU A 16 -27.63 0.46 10.04
C GLU A 16 -26.35 0.76 10.82
N ALA A 17 -25.64 -0.29 11.26
CA ALA A 17 -24.37 -0.16 11.98
C ALA A 17 -23.26 0.43 11.09
N ALA A 18 -23.23 0.11 9.79
CA ALA A 18 -22.24 0.60 8.84
C ALA A 18 -22.25 2.13 8.64
N PHE A 19 -23.25 2.85 9.15
CA PHE A 19 -23.35 4.31 9.11
C PHE A 19 -23.30 4.98 10.48
N GLN A 20 -23.02 4.23 11.55
CA GLN A 20 -22.85 4.82 12.87
C GLN A 20 -21.55 5.64 12.93
N PRO A 21 -21.50 6.70 13.75
CA PRO A 21 -20.34 7.58 13.85
C PRO A 21 -19.13 6.92 14.55
N ASP A 22 -19.32 5.76 15.17
CA ASP A 22 -18.24 4.95 15.72
C ASP A 22 -17.60 4.17 14.56
N ASP A 23 -16.42 4.65 14.13
CA ASP A 23 -15.70 4.10 12.98
C ASP A 23 -15.36 2.61 13.19
N ASP A 24 -15.00 2.18 14.40
CA ASP A 24 -14.66 0.78 14.67
C ASP A 24 -15.90 -0.11 14.51
N ALA A 25 -17.03 0.30 15.10
CA ALA A 25 -18.28 -0.45 14.98
C ALA A 25 -18.83 -0.47 13.55
N ALA A 26 -18.64 0.62 12.80
CA ALA A 26 -19.03 0.72 11.41
C ALA A 26 -18.18 -0.20 10.52
N TRP A 27 -16.86 -0.26 10.75
CA TRP A 27 -15.96 -1.16 10.04
C TRP A 27 -16.21 -2.64 10.38
N ASP A 28 -16.51 -2.96 11.63
CA ASP A 28 -16.93 -4.32 12.02
C ASP A 28 -18.19 -4.76 11.27
N ALA A 29 -19.14 -3.84 11.06
CA ALA A 29 -20.36 -4.12 10.30
C ALA A 29 -20.08 -4.33 8.81
N ILE A 30 -19.22 -3.49 8.21
CA ILE A 30 -18.78 -3.65 6.82
C ILE A 30 -18.04 -4.97 6.63
N ALA A 31 -17.13 -5.31 7.54
CA ALA A 31 -16.39 -6.58 7.50
C ALA A 31 -17.35 -7.78 7.53
N ALA A 32 -18.38 -7.74 8.38
CA ALA A 32 -19.41 -8.77 8.39
C ALA A 32 -20.22 -8.81 7.08
N LEU A 33 -20.55 -7.65 6.48
CA LEU A 33 -21.18 -7.58 5.15
C LEU A 33 -20.30 -8.17 4.05
N HIS A 34 -18.96 -8.01 4.12
CA HIS A 34 -18.03 -8.62 3.17
C HIS A 34 -18.14 -10.15 3.16
N TYR A 35 -18.34 -10.80 4.31
CA TYR A 35 -18.58 -12.25 4.38
C TYR A 35 -20.02 -12.64 3.97
N ARG A 36 -20.94 -11.67 3.82
CA ARG A 36 -22.33 -11.88 3.39
C ARG A 36 -22.53 -11.54 1.92
N GLY A 37 -21.87 -12.27 1.03
CA GLY A 37 -21.96 -12.16 -0.43
C GLY A 37 -23.31 -12.52 -1.07
N SER A 38 -24.43 -12.16 -0.46
CA SER A 38 -25.77 -12.43 -0.99
C SER A 38 -26.21 -11.40 -2.03
N GLN A 39 -27.17 -11.76 -2.88
CA GLN A 39 -27.81 -10.83 -3.82
C GLN A 39 -28.39 -9.61 -3.09
N GLU A 40 -28.99 -9.81 -1.91
CA GLU A 40 -29.56 -8.72 -1.11
C GLU A 40 -28.50 -7.68 -0.72
N VAL A 41 -27.35 -8.14 -0.20
CA VAL A 41 -26.25 -7.26 0.20
C VAL A 41 -25.66 -6.55 -1.02
N PHE A 42 -25.49 -7.28 -2.13
CA PHE A 42 -25.04 -6.70 -3.39
C PHE A 42 -25.98 -5.59 -3.88
N ASP A 43 -27.28 -5.87 -4.01
CA ASP A 43 -28.27 -4.91 -4.54
C ASP A 43 -28.32 -3.64 -3.68
N ARG A 44 -28.27 -3.80 -2.36
CA ARG A 44 -28.24 -2.68 -1.42
C ARG A 44 -26.95 -1.87 -1.54
N ALA A 45 -25.79 -2.53 -1.50
CA ALA A 45 -24.50 -1.84 -1.62
C ALA A 45 -24.37 -1.12 -2.97
N LEU A 46 -24.85 -1.73 -4.06
CA LEU A 46 -24.95 -1.11 -5.37
C LEU A 46 -25.82 0.13 -5.34
N ALA A 47 -27.01 0.09 -4.73
CA ALA A 47 -27.89 1.24 -4.61
C ALA A 47 -27.22 2.41 -3.86
N LEU A 48 -26.42 2.12 -2.82
CA LEU A 48 -25.66 3.16 -2.10
C LEU A 48 -24.70 3.93 -3.01
N THR A 49 -24.11 3.28 -4.02
CA THR A 49 -23.19 3.94 -4.98
C THR A 49 -23.87 5.01 -5.85
N TYR A 50 -25.19 5.14 -5.82
CA TYR A 50 -25.97 6.16 -6.52
C TYR A 50 -26.63 7.18 -5.57
N HIS A 51 -26.31 7.13 -4.28
CA HIS A 51 -26.92 7.99 -3.29
C HIS A 51 -26.49 9.46 -3.45
N ALA A 52 -27.36 10.40 -3.05
CA ALA A 52 -27.08 11.84 -3.15
C ALA A 52 -25.88 12.27 -2.28
N GLU A 53 -25.80 11.73 -1.07
CA GLU A 53 -24.71 12.00 -0.12
C GLU A 53 -23.42 11.24 -0.51
N PRO A 54 -22.27 11.93 -0.68
CA PRO A 54 -21.01 11.29 -1.07
C PRO A 54 -20.50 10.24 -0.09
N ALA A 55 -20.65 10.47 1.22
CA ALA A 55 -20.23 9.51 2.24
C ALA A 55 -20.98 8.16 2.11
N VAL A 56 -22.24 8.20 1.66
CA VAL A 56 -23.04 6.98 1.42
C VAL A 56 -22.56 6.28 0.14
N ARG A 57 -22.20 7.03 -0.90
CA ARG A 57 -21.61 6.44 -2.12
C ARG A 57 -20.28 5.74 -1.83
N ALA A 58 -19.41 6.39 -1.06
CA ALA A 58 -18.14 5.81 -0.63
C ALA A 58 -18.36 4.51 0.16
N ARG A 59 -19.31 4.49 1.11
CA ARG A 59 -19.68 3.28 1.85
C ARG A 59 -20.13 2.13 0.95
N GLY A 60 -20.87 2.44 -0.12
CA GLY A 60 -21.23 1.46 -1.14
C GLY A 60 -20.01 0.84 -1.81
N ALA A 61 -19.01 1.66 -2.17
CA ALA A 61 -17.74 1.17 -2.72
C ALA A 61 -16.97 0.30 -1.72
N ASP A 62 -16.90 0.70 -0.45
CA ASP A 62 -16.21 -0.03 0.61
C ASP A 62 -16.78 -1.44 0.80
N ILE A 63 -18.11 -1.58 0.74
CA ILE A 63 -18.79 -2.88 0.84
C ILE A 63 -18.54 -3.72 -0.42
N LEU A 64 -18.77 -3.14 -1.62
CA LEU A 64 -18.61 -3.86 -2.88
C LEU A 64 -17.17 -4.31 -3.13
N GLY A 65 -16.19 -3.53 -2.70
CA GLY A 65 -14.76 -3.79 -2.90
C GLY A 65 -14.28 -5.11 -2.31
N GLN A 66 -14.99 -5.64 -1.29
CA GLN A 66 -14.66 -6.94 -0.72
C GLN A 66 -15.82 -7.94 -0.62
N LEU A 67 -16.91 -7.72 -1.34
CA LEU A 67 -18.10 -8.54 -1.18
C LEU A 67 -17.86 -10.02 -1.54
N GLY A 68 -18.31 -10.90 -0.64
CA GLY A 68 -18.25 -12.35 -0.77
C GLY A 68 -16.91 -12.98 -0.41
N ILE A 69 -16.04 -12.33 0.39
CA ILE A 69 -14.80 -13.00 0.84
C ILE A 69 -15.07 -14.34 1.55
N PRO A 70 -14.19 -15.34 1.38
CA PRO A 70 -12.96 -15.30 0.57
C PRO A 70 -13.18 -15.54 -0.94
N ASP A 71 -14.32 -16.12 -1.36
CA ASP A 71 -14.51 -16.61 -2.73
C ASP A 71 -14.90 -15.52 -3.74
N ARG A 72 -15.30 -14.34 -3.24
CA ARG A 72 -15.91 -13.20 -3.95
C ARG A 72 -17.26 -13.54 -4.60
N THR A 73 -18.19 -12.59 -4.58
CA THR A 73 -19.50 -12.70 -5.25
C THR A 73 -19.75 -11.48 -6.12
N PHE A 74 -20.30 -11.68 -7.31
CA PHE A 74 -20.56 -10.62 -8.29
C PHE A 74 -19.30 -9.82 -8.69
N PRO A 75 -18.15 -10.46 -8.95
CA PRO A 75 -16.88 -9.74 -9.15
C PRO A 75 -16.92 -8.76 -10.33
N GLU A 76 -17.62 -9.12 -11.42
CA GLU A 76 -17.73 -8.26 -12.60
C GLU A 76 -18.61 -7.04 -12.33
N GLU A 77 -19.72 -7.24 -11.63
CA GLU A 77 -20.66 -6.17 -11.30
C GLU A 77 -20.09 -5.24 -10.24
N CYS A 78 -19.41 -5.77 -9.22
CA CYS A 78 -18.68 -4.98 -8.22
C CYS A 78 -17.58 -4.14 -8.90
N PHE A 79 -16.82 -4.74 -9.83
CA PHE A 79 -15.77 -4.03 -10.56
C PHE A 79 -16.38 -2.92 -11.43
N ALA A 80 -17.45 -3.19 -12.17
CA ALA A 80 -18.12 -2.18 -12.99
C ALA A 80 -18.67 -1.01 -12.15
N ALA A 81 -19.25 -1.31 -10.99
CA ALA A 81 -19.76 -0.29 -10.07
C ALA A 81 -18.62 0.59 -9.51
N ALA A 82 -17.53 -0.01 -9.03
CA ALA A 82 -16.38 0.73 -8.52
C ALA A 82 -15.67 1.54 -9.63
N LEU A 83 -15.57 0.98 -10.85
CA LEU A 83 -14.96 1.67 -12.00
C LEU A 83 -15.71 2.96 -12.34
N ARG A 84 -17.05 2.93 -12.30
CA ARG A 84 -17.87 4.12 -12.52
C ARG A 84 -17.55 5.23 -11.50
N LEU A 85 -17.32 4.86 -10.24
CA LEU A 85 -17.06 5.80 -9.15
C LEU A 85 -15.70 6.51 -9.24
N LEU A 86 -14.77 6.05 -10.10
CA LEU A 86 -13.57 6.83 -10.42
C LEU A 86 -13.90 8.20 -11.05
N THR A 87 -15.06 8.33 -11.67
CA THR A 87 -15.53 9.58 -12.30
C THR A 87 -16.45 10.41 -11.39
N ASP A 88 -16.60 10.03 -10.12
CA ASP A 88 -17.39 10.78 -9.16
C ASP A 88 -16.83 12.19 -8.94
N GLU A 89 -17.69 13.16 -8.67
CA GLU A 89 -17.29 14.55 -8.41
C GLU A 89 -16.59 14.75 -7.06
N THR A 90 -16.74 13.80 -6.14
CA THR A 90 -16.20 13.90 -4.78
C THR A 90 -14.95 13.05 -4.60
N ARG A 91 -13.87 13.65 -4.09
CA ARG A 91 -12.58 12.98 -3.83
C ARG A 91 -12.69 11.78 -2.90
N GLN A 92 -13.50 11.90 -1.84
CA GLN A 92 -13.76 10.78 -0.92
C GLN A 92 -14.32 9.55 -1.65
N VAL A 93 -15.18 9.74 -2.66
CA VAL A 93 -15.77 8.63 -3.42
C VAL A 93 -14.76 8.03 -4.39
N GLN A 94 -13.98 8.88 -5.07
CA GLN A 94 -12.87 8.44 -5.92
C GLN A 94 -11.83 7.62 -5.14
N PHE A 95 -11.48 8.08 -3.92
CA PHE A 95 -10.59 7.37 -3.01
C PHE A 95 -11.13 5.96 -2.70
N ALA A 96 -12.36 5.85 -2.22
CA ALA A 96 -13.00 4.56 -1.93
C ALA A 96 -13.06 3.65 -3.17
N ALA A 97 -13.31 4.23 -4.35
CA ALA A 97 -13.34 3.50 -5.62
C ALA A 97 -11.97 2.91 -6.00
N ILE A 98 -10.88 3.66 -5.80
CA ILE A 98 -9.50 3.17 -6.05
C ILE A 98 -9.21 1.95 -5.16
N PHE A 99 -9.51 2.03 -3.86
CA PHE A 99 -9.32 0.91 -2.93
C PHE A 99 -10.20 -0.29 -3.27
N ALA A 100 -11.48 -0.07 -3.58
CA ALA A 100 -12.39 -1.12 -3.97
C ALA A 100 -11.90 -1.87 -5.22
N LEU A 101 -11.50 -1.14 -6.27
CA LEU A 101 -10.96 -1.74 -7.49
C LEU A 101 -9.68 -2.55 -7.23
N GLN A 102 -8.80 -2.04 -6.38
CA GLN A 102 -7.59 -2.75 -5.96
C GLN A 102 -7.91 -4.04 -5.21
N HIS A 103 -8.95 -4.07 -4.40
CA HIS A 103 -9.36 -5.27 -3.66
C HIS A 103 -10.03 -6.31 -4.55
N LEU A 104 -10.73 -5.85 -5.60
CA LEU A 104 -11.41 -6.69 -6.57
C LEU A 104 -10.42 -7.33 -7.56
N ASP A 105 -9.59 -6.54 -8.24
CA ASP A 105 -8.59 -7.01 -9.19
C ASP A 105 -7.51 -5.94 -9.42
N ARG A 106 -6.38 -6.07 -8.71
CA ARG A 106 -5.24 -5.13 -8.77
C ARG A 106 -4.72 -4.93 -10.19
N THR A 107 -4.55 -6.04 -10.91
CA THR A 107 -3.95 -6.03 -12.25
C THR A 107 -4.87 -5.34 -13.24
N ARG A 108 -6.15 -5.74 -13.28
CA ARG A 108 -7.16 -5.14 -14.17
C ARG A 108 -7.46 -3.68 -13.81
N ALA A 109 -7.41 -3.32 -12.54
CA ALA A 109 -7.66 -1.96 -12.08
C ALA A 109 -6.53 -0.99 -12.43
N SER A 110 -5.28 -1.46 -12.46
CA SER A 110 -4.11 -0.60 -12.58
C SER A 110 -4.15 0.43 -13.72
N PRO A 111 -4.57 0.10 -14.97
CA PRO A 111 -4.61 1.09 -16.06
C PRO A 111 -5.65 2.19 -15.85
N HIS A 112 -6.68 1.93 -15.05
CA HIS A 112 -7.72 2.90 -14.71
C HIS A 112 -7.30 3.81 -13.54
N ILE A 113 -6.41 3.34 -12.67
CA ILE A 113 -5.94 4.07 -11.48
C ILE A 113 -4.72 4.94 -11.79
N MET A 114 -3.80 4.48 -12.66
CA MET A 114 -2.58 5.23 -13.01
C MET A 114 -2.79 6.71 -13.39
N PRO A 115 -3.85 7.11 -14.13
CA PRO A 115 -4.08 8.52 -14.47
C PRO A 115 -4.23 9.46 -13.26
N PHE A 116 -4.62 8.93 -12.09
CA PHE A 116 -4.83 9.71 -10.86
C PHE A 116 -3.51 10.04 -10.14
N ALA A 117 -2.36 9.55 -10.61
CA ALA A 117 -1.05 9.86 -10.02
C ALA A 117 -0.68 11.35 -10.10
N ALA A 118 -1.29 12.10 -11.02
CA ALA A 118 -1.07 13.53 -11.18
C ALA A 118 -2.17 14.38 -10.50
N ASP A 119 -3.01 13.79 -9.67
CA ASP A 119 -4.13 14.50 -9.07
C ASP A 119 -3.66 15.63 -8.11
N SER A 120 -4.41 16.72 -8.09
CA SER A 120 -4.18 17.83 -7.15
C SER A 120 -4.24 17.40 -5.68
N ASP A 121 -5.14 16.45 -5.38
CA ASP A 121 -5.43 15.93 -4.04
C ASP A 121 -4.40 14.84 -3.67
N ASP A 122 -3.70 15.03 -2.56
CA ASP A 122 -2.71 14.11 -2.00
C ASP A 122 -3.31 12.79 -1.54
N GLY A 123 -4.53 12.78 -1.00
CA GLY A 123 -5.24 11.54 -0.65
C GLY A 123 -5.49 10.65 -1.87
N ILE A 124 -5.79 11.25 -3.02
CA ILE A 124 -5.93 10.51 -4.28
C ILE A 124 -4.57 9.95 -4.75
N ARG A 125 -3.51 10.77 -4.75
CA ARG A 125 -2.16 10.30 -5.13
C ARG A 125 -1.65 9.20 -4.19
N TYR A 126 -1.97 9.29 -2.90
CA TYR A 126 -1.72 8.28 -1.89
C TYR A 126 -2.44 6.97 -2.24
N ALA A 127 -3.74 7.04 -2.57
CA ALA A 127 -4.51 5.85 -2.96
C ALA A 127 -3.92 5.16 -4.20
N VAL A 128 -3.39 5.94 -5.15
CA VAL A 128 -2.66 5.41 -6.32
C VAL A 128 -1.37 4.70 -5.89
N ALA A 129 -0.56 5.30 -5.02
CA ALA A 129 0.68 4.69 -4.53
C ALA A 129 0.41 3.34 -3.83
N VAL A 130 -0.58 3.31 -2.94
CA VAL A 130 -1.02 2.08 -2.26
C VAL A 130 -1.49 1.04 -3.28
N ALA A 131 -2.30 1.47 -4.26
CA ALA A 131 -2.93 0.53 -5.16
C ALA A 131 -1.96 -0.12 -6.15
N LEU A 132 -0.97 0.64 -6.60
CA LEU A 132 0.02 0.17 -7.55
C LEU A 132 1.20 -0.55 -6.88
N GLY A 133 1.42 -0.38 -5.57
CA GLY A 133 2.59 -0.96 -4.88
C GLY A 133 2.74 -2.48 -5.08
N ALA A 134 1.63 -3.21 -5.13
CA ALA A 134 1.62 -4.67 -5.37
C ALA A 134 1.37 -5.07 -6.84
N VAL A 135 1.51 -4.13 -7.79
CA VAL A 135 1.32 -4.36 -9.23
C VAL A 135 2.69 -4.28 -9.92
N ASP A 136 3.31 -5.43 -10.13
CA ASP A 136 4.65 -5.48 -10.72
C ASP A 136 4.62 -5.44 -12.25
N THR A 137 4.32 -4.26 -12.80
CA THR A 137 4.34 -4.00 -14.24
C THR A 137 5.20 -2.78 -14.57
N PRO A 138 5.82 -2.70 -15.76
CA PRO A 138 6.67 -1.55 -16.12
C PRO A 138 5.96 -0.20 -16.02
N ASP A 139 4.66 -0.13 -16.36
CA ASP A 139 3.91 1.13 -16.30
C ASP A 139 3.58 1.53 -14.86
N ALA A 140 3.16 0.58 -14.02
CA ALA A 140 2.96 0.84 -12.58
C ALA A 140 4.27 1.29 -11.91
N ASN A 141 5.39 0.64 -12.24
CA ASN A 141 6.70 0.99 -11.68
C ASN A 141 7.13 2.42 -12.06
N ARG A 142 6.87 2.86 -13.30
CA ARG A 142 7.11 4.26 -13.72
C ARG A 142 6.25 5.27 -12.97
N VAL A 143 4.99 4.92 -12.71
CA VAL A 143 4.10 5.77 -11.91
C VAL A 143 4.59 5.87 -10.48
N LEU A 144 4.96 4.75 -9.86
CA LEU A 144 5.53 4.75 -8.51
C LEU A 144 6.84 5.54 -8.43
N LEU A 145 7.73 5.44 -9.43
CA LEU A 145 8.95 6.26 -9.51
C LEU A 145 8.64 7.77 -9.53
N THR A 146 7.53 8.16 -10.14
CA THR A 146 7.06 9.56 -10.12
C THR A 146 6.58 9.94 -8.72
N LEU A 147 5.77 9.09 -8.08
CA LEU A 147 5.20 9.32 -6.74
C LEU A 147 6.25 9.27 -5.62
N MET A 148 7.39 8.59 -5.82
CA MET A 148 8.55 8.67 -4.93
C MET A 148 9.12 10.10 -4.79
N ARG A 149 8.79 11.01 -5.71
CA ARG A 149 9.20 12.43 -5.67
C ARG A 149 8.03 13.36 -5.33
N ASP A 150 6.94 12.83 -4.78
CA ASP A 150 5.77 13.62 -4.43
C ASP A 150 6.09 14.65 -3.34
N ARG A 151 5.35 15.76 -3.34
CA ARG A 151 5.45 16.78 -2.29
C ARG A 151 4.98 16.27 -0.93
N ASP A 152 4.02 15.34 -0.93
CA ASP A 152 3.47 14.76 0.27
C ASP A 152 4.29 13.56 0.75
N ALA A 153 4.54 13.47 2.05
CA ALA A 153 5.42 12.44 2.63
C ALA A 153 4.77 11.06 2.61
N ASP A 154 3.45 10.96 2.85
CA ASP A 154 2.75 9.67 2.84
C ASP A 154 2.71 9.09 1.42
N VAL A 155 2.52 9.94 0.41
CA VAL A 155 2.61 9.53 -1.00
C VAL A 155 4.01 8.98 -1.33
N ARG A 156 5.08 9.69 -0.93
CA ARG A 156 6.45 9.21 -1.14
C ARG A 156 6.70 7.90 -0.39
N ASN A 157 6.23 7.79 0.85
CA ASN A 157 6.39 6.63 1.71
C ASN A 157 5.78 5.38 1.04
N TRP A 158 4.51 5.45 0.66
CA TRP A 158 3.83 4.31 0.02
C TRP A 158 4.38 3.97 -1.35
N ALA A 159 4.80 4.96 -2.14
CA ALA A 159 5.45 4.70 -3.42
C ALA A 159 6.79 3.97 -3.23
N THR A 160 7.55 4.38 -2.21
CA THR A 160 8.84 3.78 -1.84
C THR A 160 8.65 2.39 -1.24
N PHE A 161 7.62 2.16 -0.42
CA PHE A 161 7.26 0.84 0.07
C PHE A 161 6.86 -0.09 -1.08
N GLY A 162 6.04 0.39 -2.02
CA GLY A 162 5.62 -0.36 -3.21
C GLY A 162 6.81 -0.83 -4.03
N LEU A 163 7.64 0.09 -4.52
CA LEU A 163 8.84 -0.28 -5.30
C LEU A 163 9.90 -0.97 -4.44
N GLY A 164 10.15 -0.47 -3.24
CA GLY A 164 11.20 -0.93 -2.34
C GLY A 164 10.97 -2.34 -1.81
N GLN A 165 9.73 -2.67 -1.42
CA GLN A 165 9.39 -3.88 -0.67
C GLN A 165 8.41 -4.83 -1.36
N GLN A 166 7.51 -4.33 -2.21
CA GLN A 166 6.44 -5.16 -2.81
C GLN A 166 6.72 -5.59 -4.24
N SER A 167 7.38 -4.74 -5.04
CA SER A 167 7.83 -5.06 -6.39
C SER A 167 9.12 -5.90 -6.38
N ASP A 168 9.24 -6.80 -7.35
CA ASP A 168 10.45 -7.55 -7.65
C ASP A 168 11.31 -6.86 -8.72
N ALA A 169 10.85 -5.74 -9.28
CA ALA A 169 11.60 -4.99 -10.28
C ALA A 169 12.90 -4.43 -9.69
N ASP A 170 13.99 -4.65 -10.43
CA ASP A 170 15.33 -4.32 -9.99
C ASP A 170 16.17 -3.81 -11.16
N ASP A 171 16.03 -2.53 -11.46
CA ASP A 171 16.86 -1.80 -12.41
C ASP A 171 17.59 -0.62 -11.73
N ASP A 172 18.51 0.01 -12.46
CA ASP A 172 19.29 1.10 -11.89
C ASP A 172 18.45 2.35 -11.61
N GLU A 173 17.37 2.61 -12.36
CA GLU A 173 16.49 3.76 -12.15
C GLU A 173 15.81 3.66 -10.78
N ILE A 174 15.26 2.48 -10.45
CA ILE A 174 14.69 2.18 -9.13
C ILE A 174 15.73 2.36 -8.03
N ARG A 175 16.94 1.81 -8.22
CA ARG A 175 18.01 1.92 -7.21
C ARG A 175 18.51 3.36 -7.05
N VAL A 176 18.55 4.17 -8.11
CA VAL A 176 18.86 5.61 -8.02
C VAL A 176 17.79 6.33 -7.22
N ALA A 177 16.51 6.12 -7.55
CA ALA A 177 15.41 6.77 -6.85
C ALA A 177 15.39 6.41 -5.35
N LEU A 178 15.60 5.13 -4.99
CA LEU A 178 15.72 4.71 -3.59
C LEU A 178 16.92 5.36 -2.90
N ALA A 179 18.05 5.54 -3.59
CA ALA A 179 19.23 6.17 -3.01
C ALA A 179 19.05 7.68 -2.78
N GLU A 180 18.34 8.38 -3.66
CA GLU A 180 17.97 9.79 -3.48
C GLU A 180 17.16 9.98 -2.19
N LEU A 181 16.27 9.04 -1.87
CA LEU A 181 15.41 9.09 -0.68
C LEU A 181 16.10 8.76 0.64
N LEU A 182 17.39 8.38 0.64
CA LEU A 182 18.15 8.25 1.90
C LEU A 182 18.36 9.60 2.61
N GLU A 183 18.17 10.71 1.88
CA GLU A 183 18.24 12.07 2.40
C GLU A 183 16.85 12.72 2.56
N ASP A 184 15.76 11.94 2.43
CA ASP A 184 14.40 12.46 2.58
C ASP A 184 14.19 13.09 3.96
N GLY A 185 13.39 14.16 4.03
CA GLY A 185 13.05 14.82 5.29
C GLY A 185 12.25 13.92 6.23
N ASP A 186 11.46 13.01 5.67
CA ASP A 186 10.62 12.08 6.41
C ASP A 186 11.38 10.79 6.81
N PRO A 187 11.43 10.42 8.10
CA PRO A 187 12.09 9.20 8.54
C PRO A 187 11.53 7.91 7.95
N ASP A 188 10.23 7.80 7.78
CA ASP A 188 9.59 6.57 7.30
C ASP A 188 9.96 6.34 5.84
N VAL A 189 9.99 7.41 5.03
CA VAL A 189 10.50 7.35 3.64
C VAL A 189 11.96 6.87 3.59
N ARG A 190 12.83 7.37 4.49
CA ARG A 190 14.23 6.89 4.57
C ARG A 190 14.32 5.41 4.95
N TYR A 191 13.44 4.95 5.85
CA TYR A 191 13.38 3.54 6.25
C TYR A 191 12.97 2.65 5.07
N GLU A 192 11.96 3.06 4.31
CA GLU A 192 11.53 2.33 3.12
C GLU A 192 12.64 2.25 2.05
N ALA A 193 13.30 3.38 1.82
CA ALA A 193 14.42 3.47 0.90
C ALA A 193 15.57 2.52 1.30
N ILE A 194 15.95 2.49 2.58
CA ILE A 194 17.08 1.68 3.03
C ILE A 194 16.78 0.18 3.00
N ILE A 195 15.54 -0.22 3.31
CA ILE A 195 15.10 -1.61 3.17
C ILE A 195 15.10 -2.01 1.70
N GLY A 196 14.59 -1.16 0.81
CA GLY A 196 14.55 -1.39 -0.63
C GLY A 196 15.93 -1.59 -1.26
N LEU A 197 16.91 -0.76 -0.89
CA LEU A 197 18.30 -0.92 -1.33
C LEU A 197 18.96 -2.15 -0.70
N GLY A 198 18.64 -2.46 0.56
CA GLY A 198 19.11 -3.65 1.26
C GLY A 198 18.68 -4.94 0.54
N ARG A 199 17.40 -5.05 0.16
CA ARG A 199 16.85 -6.18 -0.63
C ARG A 199 17.59 -6.37 -1.95
N ARG A 200 17.92 -5.25 -2.64
CA ARG A 200 18.64 -5.22 -3.93
C ARG A 200 20.16 -5.35 -3.81
N ARG A 201 20.67 -5.45 -2.58
CA ARG A 201 22.11 -5.49 -2.26
C ARG A 201 22.89 -4.32 -2.87
N ASP A 202 22.24 -3.17 -2.93
CA ASP A 202 22.82 -2.00 -3.56
C ASP A 202 23.82 -1.32 -2.60
N ALA A 203 25.04 -1.08 -3.09
CA ALA A 203 26.12 -0.56 -2.27
C ALA A 203 25.91 0.91 -1.83
N ARG A 204 25.00 1.66 -2.48
CA ARG A 204 24.66 3.04 -2.11
C ARG A 204 24.15 3.15 -0.67
N ALA A 205 23.44 2.13 -0.18
CA ALA A 205 22.94 2.04 1.19
C ALA A 205 24.02 1.94 2.28
N ARG A 206 25.26 1.54 1.94
CA ARG A 206 26.26 1.17 2.96
C ARG A 206 26.64 2.30 3.90
N GLY A 207 26.84 3.51 3.36
CA GLY A 207 27.24 4.67 4.17
C GLY A 207 26.16 5.03 5.18
N PHE A 208 24.91 5.03 4.73
CA PHE A 208 23.74 5.30 5.54
C PHE A 208 23.54 4.24 6.63
N LEU A 209 23.56 2.94 6.26
CA LEU A 209 23.46 1.83 7.21
C LEU A 209 24.53 1.87 8.30
N LYS A 210 25.78 2.18 7.94
CA LYS A 210 26.84 2.33 8.94
C LYS A 210 26.52 3.46 9.93
N THR A 211 26.03 4.59 9.43
CA THR A 211 25.70 5.74 10.26
C THR A 211 24.55 5.40 11.22
N MET A 212 23.48 4.78 10.71
CA MET A 212 22.36 4.32 11.55
C MET A 212 22.83 3.34 12.63
N LEU A 213 23.56 2.28 12.26
CA LEU A 213 24.03 1.26 13.21
C LEU A 213 25.08 1.77 14.22
N HIS A 214 25.75 2.89 13.92
CA HIS A 214 26.62 3.55 14.89
C HIS A 214 25.83 4.41 15.88
N HIS A 215 24.75 5.06 15.42
CA HIS A 215 23.89 5.87 16.28
C HIS A 215 23.00 4.98 17.16
N ASP A 216 22.31 4.02 16.54
CA ASP A 216 21.46 3.05 17.20
C ASP A 216 21.85 1.64 16.75
N PRO A 217 22.71 0.96 17.54
CA PRO A 217 23.12 -0.39 17.24
C PRO A 217 21.98 -1.41 17.23
N ASP A 218 20.83 -1.11 17.84
CA ASP A 218 19.69 -2.02 17.97
C ASP A 218 18.55 -1.68 17.01
N ASP A 219 18.71 -0.67 16.13
CA ASP A 219 17.72 -0.31 15.10
C ASP A 219 17.42 -1.53 14.22
N VAL A 220 16.21 -2.05 14.36
CA VAL A 220 15.76 -3.30 13.75
C VAL A 220 15.82 -3.21 12.23
N PHE A 221 15.40 -2.07 11.67
CA PHE A 221 15.34 -1.86 10.22
C PHE A 221 16.74 -1.72 9.62
N ALA A 222 17.63 -0.98 10.26
CA ALA A 222 19.03 -0.86 9.83
C ALA A 222 19.76 -2.21 9.90
N ARG A 223 19.52 -2.99 10.96
CA ARG A 223 20.09 -4.34 11.10
C ARG A 223 19.57 -5.28 10.01
N GLU A 224 18.27 -5.25 9.74
CA GLU A 224 17.64 -6.05 8.68
C GLU A 224 18.19 -5.69 7.29
N ALA A 225 18.17 -4.41 6.93
CA ALA A 225 18.65 -3.92 5.65
C ALA A 225 20.15 -4.19 5.45
N ALA A 226 20.97 -4.06 6.49
CA ALA A 226 22.40 -4.43 6.45
C ALA A 226 22.60 -5.94 6.24
N ALA A 227 21.82 -6.78 6.92
CA ALA A 227 21.89 -8.23 6.74
C ALA A 227 21.53 -8.63 5.30
N LYS A 228 20.45 -8.07 4.75
CA LYS A 228 20.02 -8.27 3.35
C LYS A 228 21.13 -7.84 2.37
N LEU A 229 21.71 -6.65 2.56
CA LEU A 229 22.78 -6.13 1.71
C LEU A 229 24.02 -7.03 1.71
N LEU A 230 24.38 -7.56 2.87
CA LEU A 230 25.52 -8.47 3.03
C LEU A 230 25.21 -9.90 2.56
N GLY A 231 23.96 -10.20 2.23
CA GLY A 231 23.54 -11.51 1.80
C GLY A 231 23.44 -12.55 2.91
N LEU A 232 23.16 -12.10 4.13
CA LEU A 232 22.95 -12.98 5.27
C LEU A 232 21.50 -13.47 5.27
N ASN A 233 21.32 -14.79 5.32
CA ASN A 233 19.99 -15.42 5.28
C ASN A 233 19.21 -15.28 6.60
N GLU A 234 19.89 -15.00 7.70
CA GLU A 234 19.26 -14.73 9.00
C GLU A 234 19.19 -13.22 9.23
N SER A 235 18.10 -12.63 8.74
CA SER A 235 17.80 -11.21 8.95
C SER A 235 17.67 -10.93 10.45
N GLY A 236 18.48 -10.01 10.99
CA GLY A 236 18.32 -9.53 12.37
C GLY A 236 19.01 -10.35 13.49
N THR A 237 19.61 -11.52 13.23
CA THR A 237 20.35 -12.29 14.26
C THR A 237 21.82 -11.91 14.37
N ALA A 238 22.42 -11.42 13.27
CA ALA A 238 23.82 -11.05 13.24
C ALA A 238 24.14 -9.91 14.23
N PRO A 239 25.15 -10.05 15.10
CA PRO A 239 25.59 -8.95 15.98
C PRO A 239 25.94 -7.69 15.19
N THR A 240 25.59 -6.50 15.69
CA THR A 240 25.83 -5.22 14.98
C THR A 240 27.30 -5.02 14.59
N ARG A 241 28.24 -5.47 15.44
CA ARG A 241 29.67 -5.45 15.12
C ARG A 241 30.02 -6.23 13.85
N ASP A 242 29.32 -7.33 13.57
CA ASP A 242 29.58 -8.20 12.43
C ASP A 242 28.99 -7.59 11.16
N LEU A 243 27.81 -6.96 11.28
CA LEU A 243 27.18 -6.16 10.22
C LEU A 243 28.09 -4.98 9.82
N LEU A 244 28.53 -4.17 10.80
CA LEU A 244 29.45 -3.05 10.57
C LEU A 244 30.77 -3.52 9.93
N GLY A 245 31.34 -4.62 10.42
CA GLY A 245 32.53 -5.23 9.83
C GLY A 245 32.31 -5.70 8.40
N GLY A 246 31.15 -6.28 8.09
CA GLY A 246 30.76 -6.69 6.74
C GLY A 246 30.66 -5.52 5.76
N LEU A 247 29.93 -4.46 6.16
CA LEU A 247 29.77 -3.25 5.36
C LEU A 247 31.13 -2.59 5.07
N GLN A 248 32.02 -2.56 6.07
CA GLN A 248 33.37 -2.01 5.93
C GLN A 248 34.26 -2.81 4.97
N ARG A 249 34.15 -4.15 4.97
CA ARG A 249 34.92 -5.01 4.06
C ARG A 249 34.50 -4.80 2.61
N GLN A 250 33.21 -4.87 2.30
CA GLN A 250 32.75 -4.70 0.91
C GLN A 250 33.12 -3.33 0.32
N GLN A 251 33.15 -2.27 1.14
CA GLN A 251 33.59 -0.93 0.70
C GLN A 251 35.04 -0.92 0.16
N ARG A 252 35.94 -1.71 0.77
CA ARG A 252 37.35 -1.78 0.35
C ARG A 252 37.57 -2.54 -0.97
N TRP A 253 36.61 -3.36 -1.39
CA TRP A 253 36.71 -4.15 -2.62
C TRP A 253 36.20 -3.40 -3.86
N GLN A 254 35.33 -2.40 -3.71
CA GLN A 254 34.79 -1.61 -4.84
C GLN A 254 35.63 -0.37 -5.19
N GLY A 255 36.63 -0.02 -4.37
CA GLY A 255 37.54 1.11 -4.62
C GLY A 255 38.86 0.71 -5.30
N ARG A 256 38.93 -0.46 -5.95
CA ARG A 256 40.07 -0.93 -6.74
C ARG A 256 39.69 -1.11 -8.19
#